data_AF-D7MS18-F1
#
_entry.id   AF-D7MS18-F1
#
_cell.length_a   1.000
_cell.length_b   1.000
_cell.length_c   1.000
_cell.angle_alpha   90.00
_cell.angle_beta   90.00
_cell.angle_gamma   90.00
#
_symmetry.space_group_name_H-M   'P 1'
#
loop_
_entity.id
_entity.type
_entity.pdbx_description
1 polymer ?
#
loop_
_entity_poly.entity_id
_entity_poly.type
_entity_poly.pdbx_seq_one_letter_code
_entity_poly.pdbx_strand_id
1 'polypeptide(L)'
;MDLWDVVGGSNTSPPTGDAATAEATKEWTRKNAKAEFALKRSISSGVFEHVSRCTSASSIWQALDRLFNKKNEARLQLLENELANAKQGESSISEFFIKVKNICSEINSLNPEESISDAQLKRFIIRGLRPEYTPFVTSVQGWATQPSLEEFENLLASQESLAVQMAGVKIHDDSGSAFVARRQQNFKAKSNDGGPRNNDGHEGSSKGDKKKFKCYRCGKLGHF
;
A
#
# COMPACT_ATOMS: atom_id res chain seq x y z
N MET A 1 48.06 3.98 -12.88
CA MET A 1 48.21 5.40 -12.49
C MET A 1 46.84 5.87 -12.08
N ASP A 2 46.66 6.17 -10.80
CA ASP A 2 45.36 6.53 -10.24
C ASP A 2 44.92 7.91 -10.74
N LEU A 3 43.85 7.93 -11.53
CA LEU A 3 43.24 9.16 -12.08
C LEU A 3 42.13 9.69 -11.18
N TRP A 4 41.73 8.94 -10.14
CA TRP A 4 40.66 9.34 -9.24
C TRP A 4 41.00 10.61 -8.45
N ASP A 5 42.28 10.79 -8.13
CA ASP A 5 42.79 11.90 -7.34
C ASP A 5 42.50 13.30 -7.95
N VAL A 6 42.45 13.40 -9.29
CA VAL A 6 42.10 14.65 -10.01
C VAL A 6 40.59 14.77 -10.33
N VAL A 7 39.82 13.71 -10.08
CA VAL A 7 38.37 13.64 -10.36
C VAL A 7 37.58 13.94 -9.09
N GLY A 8 37.79 13.15 -8.03
CA GLY A 8 37.06 13.24 -6.77
C GLY A 8 37.94 13.12 -5.52
N GLY A 9 39.28 13.10 -5.69
CA GLY A 9 40.23 13.02 -4.58
C GLY A 9 40.77 14.38 -4.13
N SER A 10 42.01 14.38 -3.62
CA SER A 10 42.64 15.54 -2.98
C SER A 10 43.20 16.58 -3.97
N ASN A 11 43.42 16.22 -5.23
CA ASN A 11 44.09 17.05 -6.23
C ASN A 11 43.15 17.48 -7.38
N THR A 12 41.91 17.89 -7.06
CA THR A 12 40.90 18.33 -8.04
C THR A 12 41.18 19.70 -8.66
N SER A 13 42.09 20.47 -8.08
CA SER A 13 42.49 21.80 -8.55
C SER A 13 43.99 21.86 -8.83
N PRO A 14 44.43 22.73 -9.76
CA PRO A 14 45.85 22.88 -10.04
C PRO A 14 46.64 23.33 -8.80
N PRO A 15 47.90 22.89 -8.66
CA PRO A 15 48.76 23.31 -7.55
C PRO A 15 48.86 24.84 -7.49
N THR A 16 48.76 25.40 -6.29
CA THR A 16 48.78 26.87 -6.06
C THR A 16 49.83 27.21 -4.98
N GLY A 17 50.39 28.42 -5.01
CA GLY A 17 51.37 28.89 -4.02
C GLY A 17 52.70 28.14 -4.11
N ASP A 18 53.30 27.80 -2.96
CA ASP A 18 54.63 27.16 -2.89
C ASP A 18 54.67 25.76 -3.54
N ALA A 19 53.51 25.14 -3.78
CA ALA A 19 53.38 23.85 -4.46
C ALA A 19 53.29 23.97 -6.00
N ALA A 20 53.18 25.19 -6.55
CA ALA A 20 53.01 25.45 -7.98
C ALA A 20 54.33 25.41 -8.77
N THR A 21 55.08 24.31 -8.66
CA THR A 21 56.23 24.09 -9.54
C THR A 21 55.77 23.82 -10.97
N ALA A 22 56.63 24.14 -11.95
CA ALA A 22 56.32 23.90 -13.36
C ALA A 22 56.09 22.41 -13.63
N GLU A 23 56.85 21.54 -12.96
CA GLU A 23 56.77 20.10 -13.03
C GLU A 23 55.46 19.57 -12.43
N ALA A 24 55.07 20.06 -11.24
CA ALA A 24 53.84 19.66 -10.58
C ALA A 24 52.60 20.10 -11.38
N THR A 25 52.63 21.31 -11.93
CA THR A 25 51.55 21.85 -12.77
C THR A 25 51.39 21.05 -14.06
N LYS A 26 52.52 20.71 -14.71
CA LYS A 26 52.52 19.90 -15.93
C LYS A 26 52.00 18.48 -15.68
N GLU A 27 52.40 17.87 -14.57
CA GLU A 27 51.94 16.55 -14.19
C GLU A 27 50.45 16.53 -13.86
N TRP A 28 49.98 17.51 -13.08
CA TRP A 28 48.54 17.67 -12.80
C TRP A 28 47.74 17.85 -14.08
N THR A 29 48.19 18.73 -14.98
CA THR A 29 47.51 19.01 -16.26
C THR A 29 47.40 17.73 -17.11
N ARG A 30 48.48 16.94 -17.17
CA ARG A 30 48.49 15.66 -17.89
C ARG A 30 47.48 14.66 -17.30
N LYS A 31 47.42 14.55 -15.98
CA LYS A 31 46.46 13.66 -15.29
C LYS A 31 45.02 14.13 -15.49
N ASN A 32 44.75 15.42 -15.30
CA ASN A 32 43.43 16.02 -15.49
C ASN A 32 42.94 15.84 -16.93
N ALA A 33 43.77 16.12 -17.93
CA ALA A 33 43.39 15.94 -19.34
C ALA A 33 43.08 14.47 -19.68
N LYS A 34 43.85 13.52 -19.12
CA LYS A 34 43.60 12.08 -19.31
C LYS A 34 42.29 11.65 -18.66
N ALA A 35 41.99 12.14 -17.45
CA ALA A 35 40.75 11.85 -16.75
C ALA A 35 39.53 12.48 -17.45
N GLU A 36 39.65 13.73 -17.91
CA GLU A 36 38.62 14.41 -18.71
C GLU A 36 38.31 13.65 -19.99
N PHE A 37 39.33 13.22 -20.73
CA PHE A 37 39.14 12.44 -21.95
C PHE A 37 38.41 11.13 -21.67
N ALA A 38 38.82 10.40 -20.62
CA ALA A 38 38.19 9.15 -20.23
C ALA A 38 36.70 9.35 -19.87
N LEU A 39 36.37 10.38 -19.08
CA LEU A 39 35.00 10.71 -18.69
C LEU A 39 34.14 11.12 -19.89
N LYS A 40 34.66 11.99 -20.78
CA LYS A 40 33.93 12.42 -21.99
C LYS A 40 33.70 11.27 -22.96
N ARG A 41 34.59 10.27 -22.99
CA ARG A 41 34.48 9.12 -23.89
C ARG A 41 33.53 8.03 -23.37
N SER A 42 33.31 7.94 -22.06
CA SER A 42 32.46 6.93 -21.43
C SER A 42 30.98 7.31 -21.38
N ILE A 43 30.62 8.56 -21.67
CA ILE A 43 29.24 9.05 -21.64
C ILE A 43 28.63 9.12 -23.05
N SER A 44 27.30 9.02 -23.14
CA SER A 44 26.57 9.15 -24.39
C SER A 44 26.50 10.61 -24.86
N SER A 45 26.23 10.81 -26.16
CA SER A 45 26.11 12.16 -26.76
C SER A 45 25.11 13.07 -26.03
N GLY A 46 23.95 12.52 -25.62
CA GLY A 46 22.95 13.27 -24.87
C GLY A 46 23.42 13.74 -23.49
N VAL A 47 24.33 13.00 -22.84
CA VAL A 47 24.93 13.38 -21.55
C VAL A 47 26.11 14.34 -21.76
N PHE A 48 26.82 14.21 -22.88
CA PHE A 48 27.97 15.06 -23.21
C PHE A 48 27.61 16.54 -23.26
N GLU A 49 26.45 16.90 -23.81
CA GLU A 49 25.98 18.29 -23.87
C GLU A 49 25.91 18.96 -22.48
N HIS A 50 25.63 18.19 -21.43
CA HIS A 50 25.58 18.70 -20.06
C HIS A 50 26.96 19.00 -19.46
N VAL A 51 28.03 18.42 -20.01
CA VAL A 51 29.41 18.54 -19.48
C VAL A 51 30.38 19.15 -20.48
N SER A 52 29.90 19.55 -21.66
CA SER A 52 30.71 20.08 -22.77
C SER A 52 31.48 21.35 -22.38
N ARG A 53 30.89 22.17 -21.49
CA ARG A 53 31.46 23.42 -20.96
C ARG A 53 32.36 23.23 -19.73
N CYS A 54 32.46 22.02 -19.19
CA CYS A 54 33.32 21.73 -18.05
C CYS A 54 34.78 21.66 -18.52
N THR A 55 35.67 22.35 -17.81
CA THR A 55 37.09 22.52 -18.15
C THR A 55 38.05 21.69 -17.28
N SER A 56 37.52 20.89 -16.36
CA SER A 56 38.29 19.99 -15.51
C SER A 56 37.57 18.66 -15.35
N ALA A 57 38.33 17.59 -15.12
CA ALA A 57 37.78 16.26 -14.86
C ALA A 57 36.88 16.26 -13.61
N SER A 58 37.27 17.02 -12.58
CA SER A 58 36.44 17.20 -11.38
C SER A 58 35.12 17.93 -11.67
N SER A 59 35.14 19.00 -12.48
CA SER A 59 33.90 19.69 -12.87
C SER A 59 32.96 18.81 -13.69
N ILE A 60 33.51 17.99 -14.60
CA ILE A 60 32.73 17.00 -15.36
C ILE A 60 32.10 16.00 -14.40
N TRP A 61 32.89 15.45 -13.47
CA TRP A 61 32.39 14.49 -12.48
C TRP A 61 31.30 15.08 -11.60
N GLN A 62 31.47 16.30 -11.06
CA GLN A 62 30.44 16.98 -10.28
C GLN A 62 29.17 17.25 -11.10
N ALA A 63 29.28 17.57 -12.38
CA ALA A 63 28.13 17.77 -13.25
C ALA A 63 27.38 16.46 -13.52
N LEU A 64 28.11 15.36 -13.76
CA LEU A 64 27.53 14.02 -13.89
C LEU A 64 26.86 13.59 -12.59
N ASP A 65 27.56 13.73 -11.46
CA ASP A 65 27.05 13.42 -10.13
C ASP A 65 25.74 14.19 -9.86
N ARG A 66 25.70 15.50 -10.11
CA ARG A 66 24.45 16.28 -10.01
C ARG A 66 23.37 15.81 -10.98
N LEU A 67 23.70 15.47 -12.21
CA LEU A 67 22.73 15.06 -13.23
C LEU A 67 22.10 13.71 -12.89
N PHE A 68 22.89 12.77 -12.38
CA PHE A 68 22.44 11.42 -12.06
C PHE A 68 21.89 11.31 -10.63
N ASN A 69 22.45 12.00 -9.64
CA ASN A 69 21.86 12.08 -8.30
C ASN A 69 20.54 12.85 -8.30
N LYS A 70 20.40 13.97 -9.05
CA LYS A 70 19.10 14.67 -9.17
C LYS A 70 18.02 13.81 -9.84
N LYS A 71 18.41 12.94 -10.78
CA LYS A 71 17.48 11.98 -11.39
C LYS A 71 17.11 10.86 -10.41
N ASN A 72 18.02 10.46 -9.52
CA ASN A 72 17.74 9.52 -8.45
C ASN A 72 16.77 10.11 -7.42
N GLU A 73 16.93 11.38 -7.03
CA GLU A 73 15.98 12.07 -6.12
C GLU A 73 14.57 12.15 -6.72
N ALA A 74 14.44 12.56 -7.98
CA ALA A 74 13.14 12.62 -8.65
C ALA A 74 12.51 11.22 -8.80
N ARG A 75 13.31 10.19 -9.08
CA ARG A 75 12.85 8.80 -9.17
C ARG A 75 12.44 8.26 -7.80
N LEU A 76 13.22 8.56 -6.76
CA LEU A 76 12.94 8.20 -5.37
C LEU A 76 11.59 8.80 -4.95
N GLN A 77 11.40 10.10 -5.16
CA GLN A 77 10.13 10.77 -4.87
C GLN A 77 8.95 10.16 -5.64
N LEU A 78 9.15 9.76 -6.91
CA LEU A 78 8.11 9.09 -7.70
C LEU A 78 7.75 7.72 -7.10
N LEU A 79 8.75 6.92 -6.73
CA LEU A 79 8.57 5.60 -6.11
C LEU A 79 7.92 5.68 -4.73
N GLU A 80 8.32 6.66 -3.90
CA GLU A 80 7.69 6.91 -2.60
C GLU A 80 6.21 7.27 -2.75
N ASN A 81 5.88 8.11 -3.74
CA ASN A 81 4.49 8.43 -4.07
C ASN A 81 3.73 7.20 -4.58
N GLU A 82 4.36 6.37 -5.41
CA GLU A 82 3.76 5.12 -5.88
C GLU A 82 3.49 4.15 -4.72
N LEU A 83 4.44 4.02 -3.79
CA LEU A 83 4.32 3.19 -2.59
C LEU A 83 3.24 3.70 -1.65
N ALA A 84 3.19 5.01 -1.39
CA ALA A 84 2.19 5.63 -0.52
C ALA A 84 0.76 5.48 -1.06
N ASN A 85 0.62 5.42 -2.38
CA ASN A 85 -0.65 5.25 -3.08
C ASN A 85 -0.91 3.81 -3.55
N ALA A 86 -0.04 2.86 -3.20
CA ALA A 86 -0.20 1.47 -3.59
C ALA A 86 -1.48 0.89 -2.98
N LYS A 87 -2.33 0.31 -3.85
CA LYS A 87 -3.57 -0.36 -3.49
C LYS A 87 -3.62 -1.74 -4.16
N GLN A 88 -4.21 -2.71 -3.48
CA GLN A 88 -4.46 -4.05 -4.00
C GLN A 88 -5.36 -4.00 -5.24
N GLY A 89 -6.46 -3.24 -5.18
CA GLY A 89 -7.45 -3.19 -6.27
C GLY A 89 -7.96 -4.60 -6.61
N GLU A 90 -8.02 -4.92 -7.90
CA GLU A 90 -8.45 -6.22 -8.42
C GLU A 90 -7.33 -7.28 -8.46
N SER A 91 -6.10 -6.92 -8.08
CA SER A 91 -4.99 -7.89 -8.06
C SER A 91 -5.12 -8.90 -6.93
N SER A 92 -4.55 -10.08 -7.15
CA SER A 92 -4.40 -11.10 -6.11
C SER A 92 -3.48 -10.61 -4.99
N ILE A 93 -3.54 -11.26 -3.82
CA ILE A 93 -2.64 -10.96 -2.71
C ILE A 93 -1.17 -11.08 -3.14
N SER A 94 -0.80 -12.16 -3.84
CA SER A 94 0.58 -12.39 -4.27
C SER A 94 1.07 -11.33 -5.25
N GLU A 95 0.24 -10.94 -6.23
CA GLU A 95 0.60 -9.86 -7.17
C GLU A 95 0.80 -8.52 -6.45
N PHE A 96 -0.07 -8.21 -5.48
CA PHE A 96 0.06 -6.99 -4.69
C PHE A 96 1.34 -6.98 -3.84
N PHE A 97 1.69 -8.11 -3.19
CA PHE A 97 2.94 -8.25 -2.46
C PHE A 97 4.16 -8.06 -3.35
N ILE A 98 4.18 -8.69 -4.53
CA ILE A 98 5.25 -8.54 -5.51
C ILE A 98 5.39 -7.07 -5.94
N LYS A 99 4.28 -6.39 -6.24
CA LYS A 99 4.29 -4.97 -6.61
C LYS A 99 4.94 -4.11 -5.53
N VAL A 100 4.50 -4.25 -4.27
CA VAL A 100 5.05 -3.48 -3.15
C VAL A 100 6.53 -3.83 -2.90
N LYS A 101 6.90 -5.11 -2.93
CA LYS A 101 8.30 -5.57 -2.80
C LYS A 101 9.19 -4.98 -3.89
N ASN A 102 8.73 -4.92 -5.14
CA ASN A 102 9.49 -4.36 -6.25
C ASN A 102 9.75 -2.86 -6.06
N ILE A 103 8.71 -2.09 -5.68
CA ILE A 103 8.86 -0.66 -5.39
C ILE A 103 9.86 -0.44 -4.25
N CYS A 104 9.72 -1.18 -3.14
CA CYS A 104 10.62 -1.07 -2.00
C CYS A 104 12.06 -1.46 -2.34
N SER A 105 12.25 -2.52 -3.15
CA SER A 105 13.58 -2.95 -3.61
C SER A 105 14.26 -1.87 -4.45
N GLU A 106 13.51 -1.21 -5.34
CA GLU A 106 14.03 -0.11 -6.14
C GLU A 106 14.39 1.11 -5.28
N ILE A 107 13.54 1.47 -4.30
CA ILE A 107 13.84 2.52 -3.32
C ILE A 107 15.13 2.19 -2.56
N ASN A 108 15.26 0.98 -2.03
CA ASN A 108 16.45 0.54 -1.28
C ASN A 108 17.72 0.55 -2.15
N SER A 109 17.60 0.31 -3.46
CA SER A 109 18.72 0.41 -4.39
C SER A 109 19.15 1.85 -4.67
N LEU A 110 18.23 2.81 -4.56
CA LEU A 110 18.50 4.24 -4.81
C LEU A 110 18.93 4.97 -3.53
N ASN A 111 18.42 4.54 -2.37
CA ASN A 111 18.71 5.13 -1.07
C ASN A 111 19.02 4.04 -0.02
N PRO A 112 20.23 3.46 -0.03
CA PRO A 112 20.60 2.38 0.88
C PRO A 112 20.68 2.82 2.36
N GLU A 113 20.93 4.11 2.61
CA GLU A 113 21.00 4.66 3.97
C GLU A 113 19.62 4.68 4.67
N GLU A 114 18.53 4.79 3.90
CA GLU A 114 17.15 4.81 4.40
C GLU A 114 16.35 3.60 3.88
N SER A 115 16.93 2.40 4.04
CA SER A 115 16.27 1.18 3.59
C SER A 115 14.93 0.92 4.30
N ILE A 116 13.94 0.49 3.51
CA ILE A 116 12.62 0.09 3.99
C ILE A 116 12.71 -1.28 4.66
N SER A 117 12.43 -1.31 5.96
CA SER A 117 12.34 -2.54 6.76
C SER A 117 11.09 -3.36 6.44
N ASP A 118 11.13 -4.67 6.75
CA ASP A 118 9.97 -5.57 6.65
C ASP A 118 8.75 -5.07 7.42
N ALA A 119 8.97 -4.41 8.56
CA ALA A 119 7.90 -3.82 9.36
C ALA A 119 7.23 -2.63 8.64
N GLN A 120 8.00 -1.79 7.95
CA GLN A 120 7.45 -0.72 7.11
C GLN A 120 6.72 -1.31 5.90
N LEU A 121 7.32 -2.29 5.23
CA LEU A 121 6.72 -2.96 4.07
C LEU A 121 5.36 -3.59 4.45
N LYS A 122 5.28 -4.28 5.58
CA LYS A 122 4.01 -4.82 6.11
C LYS A 122 2.97 -3.73 6.36
N ARG A 123 3.37 -2.56 6.88
CA ARG A 123 2.45 -1.42 7.06
C ARG A 123 1.91 -0.87 5.73
N PHE A 124 2.76 -0.75 4.71
CA PHE A 124 2.32 -0.35 3.37
C PHE A 124 1.32 -1.33 2.78
N ILE A 125 1.59 -2.64 2.92
CA ILE A 125 0.66 -3.69 2.49
C ILE A 125 -0.68 -3.54 3.22
N ILE A 126 -0.69 -3.48 4.55
CA ILE A 126 -1.92 -3.34 5.35
C ILE A 126 -2.75 -2.13 4.91
N ARG A 127 -2.12 -0.98 4.66
CA ARG A 127 -2.80 0.24 4.19
C ARG A 127 -3.35 0.12 2.76
N GLY A 128 -2.74 -0.75 1.95
CA GLY A 128 -3.08 -0.94 0.55
C GLY A 128 -4.10 -2.05 0.27
N LEU A 129 -4.29 -2.98 1.21
CA LEU A 129 -5.24 -4.09 1.09
C LEU A 129 -6.69 -3.62 0.92
N ARG A 130 -7.50 -4.46 0.26
CA ARG A 130 -8.95 -4.25 0.18
C ARG A 130 -9.57 -4.27 1.60
N PRO A 131 -10.63 -3.46 1.85
CA PRO A 131 -11.27 -3.41 3.17
C PRO A 131 -11.79 -4.76 3.69
N GLU A 132 -12.12 -5.70 2.80
CA GLU A 132 -12.54 -7.07 3.14
C GLU A 132 -11.52 -7.84 3.98
N TYR A 133 -10.22 -7.51 3.88
CA TYR A 133 -9.16 -8.14 4.68
C TYR A 133 -8.99 -7.49 6.06
N THR A 134 -9.65 -6.35 6.36
CA THR A 134 -9.48 -5.63 7.63
C THR A 134 -9.79 -6.49 8.86
N PRO A 135 -10.88 -7.28 8.92
CA PRO A 135 -11.15 -8.15 10.07
C PRO A 135 -10.05 -9.21 10.28
N PHE A 136 -9.53 -9.78 9.18
CA PHE A 136 -8.46 -10.76 9.22
C PHE A 136 -7.16 -10.13 9.73
N VAL A 137 -6.77 -8.97 9.18
CA VAL A 137 -5.58 -8.23 9.61
C VAL A 137 -5.67 -7.83 11.08
N THR A 138 -6.84 -7.35 11.54
CA THR A 138 -7.07 -6.98 12.95
C THR A 138 -6.88 -8.19 13.87
N SER A 139 -7.33 -9.37 13.44
CA SER A 139 -7.15 -10.62 14.20
C SER A 139 -5.67 -11.02 14.28
N VAL A 140 -4.92 -10.92 13.18
CA VAL A 140 -3.47 -11.19 13.14
C VAL A 140 -2.68 -10.20 14.02
N GLN A 141 -3.11 -8.94 14.07
CA GLN A 141 -2.48 -7.93 14.95
C GLN A 141 -2.64 -8.25 16.44
N GLY A 142 -3.66 -9.02 16.83
CA GLY A 142 -3.86 -9.47 18.21
C GLY A 142 -2.96 -10.63 18.64
N TRP A 143 -2.17 -11.21 17.74
CA TRP A 143 -1.31 -12.36 18.05
C TRP A 143 -0.13 -11.95 18.94
N ALA A 144 0.19 -12.81 19.91
CA ALA A 144 1.31 -12.63 20.83
C ALA A 144 2.66 -12.54 20.08
N THR A 145 2.82 -13.35 19.03
CA THR A 145 3.95 -13.31 18.12
C THR A 145 3.46 -12.86 16.75
N GLN A 146 4.02 -11.75 16.26
CA GLN A 146 3.68 -11.26 14.93
C GLN A 146 4.33 -12.14 13.85
N PRO A 147 3.60 -12.50 12.78
CA PRO A 147 4.16 -13.32 11.72
C PRO A 147 5.32 -12.60 11.01
N SER A 148 6.23 -13.33 10.40
CA SER A 148 7.19 -12.77 9.45
C SER A 148 6.46 -12.16 8.24
N LEU A 149 7.18 -11.44 7.38
CA LEU A 149 6.58 -10.91 6.15
C LEU A 149 6.09 -12.03 5.23
N GLU A 150 6.86 -13.12 5.12
CA GLU A 150 6.52 -14.29 4.30
C GLU A 150 5.32 -15.05 4.89
N GLU A 151 5.29 -15.23 6.21
CA GLU A 151 4.14 -15.84 6.88
C GLU A 151 2.87 -14.99 6.70
N PHE A 152 3.00 -13.66 6.76
CA PHE A 152 1.88 -12.75 6.54
C PHE A 152 1.33 -12.82 5.11
N GLU A 153 2.20 -12.95 4.10
CA GLU A 153 1.83 -13.19 2.70
C GLU A 153 1.03 -14.48 2.57
N ASN A 154 1.56 -15.58 3.10
CA ASN A 154 0.93 -16.90 3.04
C ASN A 154 -0.44 -16.91 3.73
N LEU A 155 -0.56 -16.24 4.88
CA LEU A 155 -1.82 -16.10 5.61
C LEU A 155 -2.88 -15.37 4.79
N LEU A 156 -2.53 -14.22 4.19
CA LEU A 156 -3.45 -13.47 3.34
C LEU A 156 -3.83 -14.23 2.06
N ALA A 157 -2.88 -14.92 1.42
CA ALA A 157 -3.13 -15.73 0.24
C ALA A 157 -4.06 -16.92 0.56
N SER A 158 -3.89 -17.55 1.73
CA SER A 158 -4.80 -18.61 2.18
C SER A 158 -6.22 -18.08 2.43
N GLN A 159 -6.34 -16.88 3.01
CA GLN A 159 -7.62 -16.21 3.22
C GLN A 159 -8.31 -15.85 1.89
N GLU A 160 -7.55 -15.40 0.88
CA GLU A 160 -8.06 -15.14 -0.47
C GLU A 160 -8.62 -16.43 -1.11
N SER A 161 -7.89 -17.55 -1.03
CA SER A 161 -8.35 -18.85 -1.53
C SER A 161 -9.64 -19.32 -0.85
N LEU A 162 -9.74 -19.17 0.48
CA LEU A 162 -10.95 -19.50 1.24
C LEU A 162 -12.14 -18.64 0.81
N ALA A 163 -11.94 -17.33 0.61
CA ALA A 163 -12.98 -16.42 0.16
C ALA A 163 -13.52 -16.81 -1.23
N VAL A 164 -12.64 -17.18 -2.16
CA VAL A 164 -13.02 -17.66 -3.51
C VAL A 164 -13.82 -18.96 -3.41
N GLN A 165 -13.40 -19.91 -2.58
CA GLN A 165 -14.13 -21.16 -2.37
C GLN A 165 -15.52 -20.91 -1.80
N MET A 166 -15.64 -20.06 -0.77
CA MET A 166 -16.92 -19.73 -0.15
C MET A 166 -17.86 -18.98 -1.09
N ALA A 167 -17.36 -18.11 -1.97
CA ALA A 167 -18.15 -17.45 -3.00
C ALA A 167 -18.68 -18.43 -4.06
N GLY A 168 -17.96 -19.55 -4.29
CA GLY A 168 -18.37 -20.62 -5.20
C GLY A 168 -19.38 -21.62 -4.61
N VAL A 169 -19.56 -21.65 -3.29
CA VAL A 169 -20.58 -22.48 -2.63
C VAL A 169 -21.95 -21.84 -2.86
N LYS A 170 -22.58 -22.20 -3.98
CA LYS A 170 -24.04 -22.12 -4.09
C LYS A 170 -24.60 -23.11 -3.08
N ILE A 171 -25.19 -22.62 -1.99
CA ILE A 171 -26.02 -23.46 -1.11
C ILE A 171 -27.13 -24.00 -2.00
N HIS A 172 -26.99 -25.25 -2.42
CA HIS A 172 -28.07 -26.01 -3.00
C HIS A 172 -29.02 -26.29 -1.82
N ASP A 173 -30.10 -25.53 -1.73
CA ASP A 173 -31.19 -25.79 -0.80
C ASP A 173 -31.86 -27.10 -1.22
N ASP A 174 -31.32 -28.21 -0.72
CA ASP A 174 -31.92 -29.52 -0.85
C ASP A 174 -31.79 -30.26 0.48
N SER A 175 -32.53 -29.80 1.48
CA SER A 175 -33.39 -30.63 2.35
C SER A 175 -33.85 -29.88 3.60
N GLY A 176 -35.13 -29.48 3.59
CA GLY A 176 -36.07 -29.74 4.69
C GLY A 176 -35.83 -29.07 6.05
N SER A 177 -36.16 -27.79 6.18
CA SER A 177 -36.67 -27.24 7.45
C SER A 177 -38.17 -26.98 7.33
N ALA A 178 -38.96 -27.88 7.91
CA ALA A 178 -40.38 -27.69 8.10
C ALA A 178 -40.63 -26.65 9.20
N PHE A 179 -41.35 -25.57 8.87
CA PHE A 179 -42.57 -25.06 9.51
C PHE A 179 -42.77 -23.59 9.11
N VAL A 180 -43.78 -23.30 8.30
CA VAL A 180 -44.91 -22.39 8.63
C VAL A 180 -45.95 -22.54 7.53
N ALA A 181 -47.11 -23.08 7.90
CA ALA A 181 -48.31 -23.05 7.10
C ALA A 181 -48.83 -21.60 6.99
N ARG A 182 -48.60 -20.95 5.84
CA ARG A 182 -49.37 -19.76 5.46
C ARG A 182 -50.48 -20.17 4.50
N ARG A 183 -51.66 -20.41 5.08
CA ARG A 183 -52.93 -20.51 4.37
C ARG A 183 -53.32 -19.12 3.87
N GLN A 184 -52.92 -18.76 2.65
CA GLN A 184 -53.51 -17.64 1.93
C GLN A 184 -54.52 -18.19 0.92
N GLN A 185 -55.80 -18.15 1.30
CA GLN A 185 -56.89 -18.20 0.32
C GLN A 185 -57.25 -16.76 -0.04
N ASN A 186 -57.02 -16.43 -1.30
CA ASN A 186 -57.66 -15.32 -2.00
C ASN A 186 -59.19 -15.52 -1.98
N PHE A 187 -59.95 -14.52 -1.54
CA PHE A 187 -61.27 -14.25 -2.11
C PHE A 187 -61.48 -12.75 -2.27
N LYS A 188 -61.97 -12.42 -3.47
CA LYS A 188 -62.24 -11.10 -4.02
C LYS A 188 -63.77 -10.96 -4.10
N ALA A 189 -64.33 -9.92 -3.47
CA ALA A 189 -65.70 -9.42 -3.65
C ALA A 189 -65.71 -8.00 -3.05
N LYS A 190 -65.77 -6.88 -3.80
CA LYS A 190 -66.79 -6.29 -4.70
C LYS A 190 -68.13 -6.00 -4.01
N SER A 191 -68.41 -4.68 -3.88
CA SER A 191 -69.71 -3.96 -3.78
C SER A 191 -70.59 -4.25 -2.55
N ASN A 192 -71.41 -3.37 -1.99
CA ASN A 192 -71.97 -2.07 -2.37
C ASN A 192 -72.53 -1.41 -1.09
N ASP A 193 -72.82 -0.11 -1.18
CA ASP A 193 -73.93 0.61 -0.55
C ASP A 193 -74.05 0.78 0.99
N GLY A 194 -74.04 2.05 1.41
CA GLY A 194 -75.17 2.63 2.16
C GLY A 194 -75.23 2.41 3.67
N GLY A 195 -74.74 3.39 4.44
CA GLY A 195 -75.05 3.52 5.87
C GLY A 195 -74.90 4.97 6.36
N PRO A 196 -75.95 5.59 6.95
CA PRO A 196 -75.95 7.01 7.32
C PRO A 196 -75.40 7.30 8.72
N ARG A 197 -74.97 8.55 8.87
CA ARG A 197 -75.03 9.48 10.02
C ARG A 197 -75.23 8.98 11.46
N ASN A 198 -74.37 9.59 12.28
CA ASN A 198 -74.57 10.14 13.64
C ASN A 198 -74.47 9.19 14.84
N ASN A 199 -73.27 9.21 15.42
CA ASN A 199 -72.96 9.73 16.75
C ASN A 199 -74.10 9.72 17.78
N ASP A 200 -74.00 8.84 18.77
CA ASP A 200 -74.07 9.21 20.19
C ASP A 200 -73.70 8.03 21.08
N GLY A 201 -72.91 8.31 22.11
CA GLY A 201 -73.01 7.61 23.38
C GLY A 201 -71.98 6.52 23.68
N HIS A 202 -71.07 6.88 24.58
CA HIS A 202 -70.53 6.02 25.65
C HIS A 202 -69.39 5.05 25.27
N GLU A 203 -68.14 5.52 25.41
CA GLU A 203 -66.97 4.65 25.45
C GLU A 203 -66.52 4.44 26.89
N GLY A 204 -66.75 3.22 27.38
CA GLY A 204 -66.11 2.65 28.55
C GLY A 204 -65.05 1.62 28.14
N SER A 205 -64.04 1.50 29.01
CA SER A 205 -63.15 0.34 29.21
C SER A 205 -62.08 0.04 28.16
N SER A 206 -60.84 -0.14 28.65
CA SER A 206 -60.05 -1.35 28.34
C SER A 206 -58.89 -1.53 29.33
N LYS A 207 -59.16 -2.29 30.41
CA LYS A 207 -58.14 -3.03 31.14
C LYS A 207 -57.67 -4.17 30.24
N GLY A 208 -56.49 -4.03 29.63
CA GLY A 208 -55.84 -5.08 28.84
C GLY A 208 -55.02 -6.01 29.73
N ASP A 209 -55.40 -7.29 29.73
CA ASP A 209 -54.76 -8.40 30.45
C ASP A 209 -53.28 -8.59 30.10
N LYS A 210 -52.39 -8.27 31.04
CA LYS A 210 -50.98 -8.66 30.97
C LYS A 210 -50.87 -10.16 31.25
N LYS A 211 -50.72 -10.98 30.20
CA LYS A 211 -50.27 -12.37 30.33
C LYS A 211 -48.95 -12.38 31.10
N LYS A 212 -48.98 -12.96 32.31
CA LYS A 212 -47.82 -13.08 33.18
C LYS A 212 -46.92 -14.19 32.65
N PHE A 213 -45.74 -13.84 32.13
CA PHE A 213 -44.71 -14.81 31.73
C PHE A 213 -43.76 -15.10 32.90
N LYS A 214 -43.39 -16.37 33.08
CA LYS A 214 -42.56 -16.88 34.18
C LYS A 214 -41.10 -17.02 33.73
N CYS A 215 -40.18 -16.35 34.43
CA CYS A 215 -38.74 -16.52 34.20
C CYS A 215 -38.35 -17.97 34.50
N TYR A 216 -37.72 -18.65 33.54
CA TYR A 216 -37.36 -20.07 33.65
C TYR A 216 -36.16 -20.33 34.58
N ARG A 217 -35.48 -19.29 35.08
CA ARG A 217 -34.37 -19.42 36.03
C ARG A 217 -34.80 -19.28 37.50
N CYS A 218 -35.77 -18.41 37.81
CA CYS A 218 -36.17 -18.13 39.21
C CYS A 218 -37.68 -18.34 39.50
N GLY A 219 -38.51 -18.53 38.48
CA GLY A 219 -39.92 -18.86 38.64
C GLY A 219 -40.84 -17.69 39.01
N LYS A 220 -40.37 -16.44 39.06
CA LYS A 220 -41.22 -15.25 39.27
C LYS A 220 -41.72 -14.67 37.93
N LEU A 221 -42.84 -13.95 37.97
CA LEU A 221 -43.52 -13.41 36.78
C LEU A 221 -43.05 -11.96 36.49
N GLY A 222 -42.78 -11.63 35.22
CA GLY A 222 -42.61 -10.23 34.76
C GLY A 222 -41.22 -9.76 34.34
N HIS A 223 -40.22 -10.65 34.24
CA HIS A 223 -38.88 -10.35 33.68
C HIS A 223 -38.29 -11.59 32.97
N PHE A 224 -37.25 -11.38 32.17
CA PHE A 224 -36.43 -12.44 31.57
C PHE A 224 -35.32 -12.87 32.53
#